data_AF-A0A3D1TYI0-F1
#
_entry.id   AF-A0A3D1TYI0-F1
#
_cell.length_a   1.000
_cell.length_b   1.000
_cell.length_c   1.000
_cell.angle_alpha   90.00
_cell.angle_beta   90.00
_cell.angle_gamma   90.00
#
_symmetry.space_group_name_H-M   'P 1'
#
loop_
_entity.id
_entity.type
_entity.pdbx_description
1 polymer ?
#
loop_
_entity_poly.entity_id
_entity_poly.type
_entity_poly.pdbx_seq_one_letter_code
_entity_poly.pdbx_strand_id
1 'polypeptide(L)'
;LTGDVFGSQRCDCGEQLRLALQLIDREGGAVVYMRQHEGRGIGLHNKLRAYSLQEKGLDTVEANLQLGFPPDMRDFGVGAEILYDLGLRKIRFLTNNPEKAQGIFGLSHAAEHGLELVETVPLSTEPNEHNVRYLETKRDKMGHTLELTGTDRGDV
;
A
#
# COMPACT_ATOMS: atom_id res chain seq x y z
N LEU A 1 -0.74 -2.95 10.84
CA LEU A 1 -1.04 -3.73 12.08
C LEU A 1 -1.97 -4.93 11.87
N THR A 2 -3.23 -4.76 11.45
CA THR A 2 -4.19 -5.88 11.37
C THR A 2 -3.74 -7.00 10.41
N GLY A 3 -3.23 -6.66 9.24
CA GLY A 3 -2.62 -7.64 8.32
C GLY A 3 -1.27 -8.15 8.84
N ASP A 4 -0.36 -7.22 9.15
CA ASP A 4 1.05 -7.53 9.42
C ASP A 4 1.29 -8.35 10.69
N VAL A 5 0.49 -8.15 11.74
CA VAL A 5 0.69 -8.79 13.06
C VAL A 5 -0.40 -9.82 13.35
N PHE A 6 -1.65 -9.51 13.02
CA PHE A 6 -2.80 -10.36 13.35
C PHE A 6 -3.25 -11.26 12.19
N GLY A 7 -2.55 -11.25 11.06
CA GLY A 7 -2.84 -12.13 9.92
C GLY A 7 -4.20 -11.86 9.26
N SER A 8 -4.72 -10.63 9.34
CA SER A 8 -6.03 -10.29 8.76
C SER A 8 -6.07 -10.58 7.25
N GLN A 9 -7.03 -11.40 6.84
CA GLN A 9 -7.29 -11.72 5.44
C GLN A 9 -8.06 -10.62 4.68
N ARG A 10 -8.61 -9.60 5.37
CA ARG A 10 -9.34 -8.46 4.76
C ARG A 10 -8.48 -7.49 3.94
N CYS A 11 -7.15 -7.68 3.95
CA CYS A 11 -6.20 -6.91 3.14
C CYS A 11 -5.02 -7.78 2.75
N ASP A 12 -4.20 -7.30 1.82
CA ASP A 12 -2.98 -7.93 1.32
C ASP A 12 -1.70 -7.46 2.04
N CYS A 13 -1.80 -6.57 3.03
CA CYS A 13 -0.63 -5.91 3.63
C CYS A 13 0.39 -6.90 4.24
N GLY A 14 -0.10 -7.94 4.93
CA GLY A 14 0.78 -8.96 5.52
C GLY A 14 1.49 -9.81 4.48
N GLU A 15 0.80 -10.15 3.39
CA GLU A 15 1.38 -10.90 2.28
C GLU A 15 2.41 -10.08 1.50
N GLN A 16 2.10 -8.80 1.22
CA GLN A 16 3.04 -7.87 0.61
C GLN A 16 4.33 -7.71 1.45
N LEU A 17 4.20 -7.59 2.78
CA LEU A 17 5.36 -7.51 3.66
C LEU A 17 6.20 -8.80 3.61
N ARG A 18 5.56 -9.97 3.64
CA ARG A 18 6.25 -11.27 3.52
C ARG A 18 7.00 -11.39 2.20
N LEU A 19 6.36 -11.05 1.08
CA LEU A 19 6.98 -11.09 -0.25
C LEU A 19 8.17 -10.13 -0.35
N ALA A 20 8.02 -8.90 0.16
CA ALA A 20 9.12 -7.93 0.19
C ALA A 20 10.32 -8.43 0.99
N LEU A 21 10.09 -9.01 2.17
CA LEU A 21 11.15 -9.59 3.00
C LEU A 21 11.84 -10.78 2.32
N GLN A 22 11.10 -11.61 1.59
CA GLN A 22 11.68 -12.71 0.80
C GLN A 22 12.56 -12.23 -0.34
N LEU A 23 12.19 -11.14 -1.02
CA LEU A 23 13.03 -10.53 -2.06
C LEU A 23 14.29 -9.92 -1.46
N ILE A 24 14.17 -9.21 -0.32
CA ILE A 24 15.31 -8.62 0.38
C ILE A 24 16.29 -9.67 0.88
N ASP A 25 15.80 -10.81 1.39
CA ASP A 25 16.64 -11.93 1.82
C ASP A 25 17.49 -12.48 0.66
N ARG A 26 16.95 -12.49 -0.56
CA ARG A 26 17.62 -13.01 -1.76
C ARG A 26 18.52 -12.01 -2.47
N GLU A 27 18.09 -10.75 -2.55
CA GLU A 27 18.70 -9.74 -3.42
C GLU A 27 19.34 -8.58 -2.64
N GLY A 28 19.16 -8.55 -1.32
CA GLY A 28 19.49 -7.41 -0.48
C GLY A 28 18.46 -6.27 -0.58
N GLY A 29 18.51 -5.33 0.36
CA GLY A 29 17.63 -4.17 0.38
C GLY A 29 17.16 -3.77 1.77
N ALA A 30 16.10 -2.98 1.83
CA ALA A 30 15.55 -2.46 3.07
C ALA A 30 14.01 -2.36 3.02
N VAL A 31 13.38 -2.52 4.18
CA VAL A 31 11.97 -2.18 4.41
C VAL A 31 11.89 -0.98 5.34
N VAL A 32 11.21 0.08 4.90
CA VAL A 32 10.86 1.22 5.76
C VAL A 32 9.44 1.02 6.28
N TYR A 33 9.31 0.73 7.58
CA TYR A 33 8.02 0.45 8.23
C TYR A 33 7.41 1.73 8.85
N MET A 34 6.51 2.38 8.11
CA MET A 34 5.89 3.66 8.49
C MET A 34 4.74 3.47 9.49
N ARG A 35 4.98 3.72 10.78
CA ARG A 35 3.99 3.51 11.85
C ARG A 35 2.80 4.49 11.82
N GLN A 36 3.00 5.70 11.32
CA GLN A 36 1.96 6.74 11.27
C GLN A 36 0.97 6.56 10.10
N HIS A 37 1.19 5.58 9.22
CA HIS A 37 0.39 5.37 8.01
C HIS A 37 -0.76 4.37 8.19
N GLU A 38 -1.02 3.92 9.41
CA GLU A 38 -2.11 2.98 9.69
C GLU A 38 -3.45 3.54 9.19
N GLY A 39 -4.22 2.70 8.48
CA GLY A 39 -5.48 3.11 7.86
C GLY A 39 -5.36 4.15 6.74
N ARG A 40 -4.21 4.30 6.08
CA ARG A 40 -3.93 5.43 5.15
C ARG A 40 -3.85 6.79 5.87
N GLY A 41 -3.29 6.80 7.08
CA GLY A 41 -3.07 8.01 7.87
C GLY A 41 -4.24 8.41 8.77
N ILE A 42 -5.40 7.74 8.69
CA ILE A 42 -6.54 8.01 9.59
C ILE A 42 -6.39 7.35 10.96
N GLY A 43 -5.40 6.48 11.14
CA GLY A 43 -5.13 5.75 12.38
C GLY A 43 -6.00 4.50 12.57
N LEU A 44 -5.60 3.66 13.53
CA LEU A 44 -6.23 2.36 13.78
C LEU A 44 -7.71 2.47 14.19
N HIS A 45 -8.03 3.40 15.08
CA HIS A 45 -9.41 3.61 15.53
C HIS A 45 -10.37 3.90 14.36
N ASN A 46 -9.99 4.82 13.48
CA ASN A 46 -10.84 5.18 12.34
C ASN A 46 -10.84 4.10 11.26
N LYS A 47 -9.75 3.34 11.11
CA LYS A 47 -9.73 2.14 10.26
C LYS A 47 -10.78 1.11 10.69
N LEU A 48 -10.92 0.87 11.99
CA LEU A 48 -11.96 -0.04 12.50
C LEU A 48 -13.37 0.49 12.22
N ARG A 49 -13.59 1.81 12.39
CA ARG A 49 -14.86 2.45 12.01
C ARG A 49 -15.14 2.33 10.51
N ALA A 50 -14.13 2.49 9.67
CA ALA A 50 -14.25 2.32 8.22
C ALA A 50 -14.62 0.88 7.85
N TYR A 51 -14.07 -0.12 8.55
CA TYR A 51 -14.49 -1.52 8.38
C TYR A 51 -15.97 -1.74 8.70
N SER A 52 -16.48 -1.13 9.78
CA SER A 52 -17.92 -1.22 10.09
C SER A 52 -18.82 -0.58 9.03
N LEU A 53 -18.32 0.43 8.29
CA LEU A 53 -19.04 1.01 7.15
C LEU A 53 -18.93 0.13 5.90
N GLN A 54 -17.79 -0.50 5.69
CA GLN A 54 -17.59 -1.44 4.57
C GLN A 54 -18.46 -2.68 4.71
N GLU A 55 -18.67 -3.18 5.93
CA GLU A 55 -19.62 -4.25 6.23
C GLU A 55 -21.07 -3.89 5.89
N LYS A 56 -21.39 -2.58 5.82
CA LYS A 56 -22.69 -2.07 5.37
C LYS A 56 -22.75 -1.82 3.86
N GLY A 57 -21.72 -2.23 3.13
CA GLY A 57 -21.69 -2.19 1.68
C GLY A 57 -20.95 -1.00 1.08
N LEU A 58 -20.29 -0.14 1.86
CA LEU A 58 -19.42 0.91 1.30
C LEU A 58 -18.07 0.34 0.87
N ASP A 59 -17.42 0.97 -0.10
CA ASP A 59 -16.00 0.70 -0.34
C ASP A 59 -15.08 1.53 0.56
N THR A 60 -13.76 1.37 0.38
CA THR A 60 -12.80 2.08 1.23
C THR A 60 -12.75 3.59 1.01
N VAL A 61 -12.96 4.08 -0.22
CA VAL A 61 -13.04 5.52 -0.51
C VAL A 61 -14.27 6.11 0.17
N GLU A 62 -15.42 5.49 -0.07
CA GLU A 62 -16.73 5.93 0.45
C GLU A 62 -16.74 5.93 1.98
N ALA A 63 -16.21 4.88 2.61
CA ALA A 63 -16.11 4.80 4.06
C ALA A 63 -15.23 5.91 4.65
N ASN A 64 -14.10 6.23 4.01
CA ASN A 64 -13.22 7.31 4.48
C ASN A 64 -13.91 8.68 4.35
N LEU A 65 -14.54 8.95 3.20
CA LEU A 65 -15.29 10.19 2.96
C LEU A 65 -16.44 10.35 3.97
N GLN A 66 -17.19 9.28 4.25
CA GLN A 66 -18.26 9.32 5.24
C GLN A 66 -17.75 9.60 6.67
N LEU A 67 -16.52 9.18 6.98
CA LEU A 67 -15.87 9.50 8.26
C LEU A 67 -15.24 10.90 8.29
N GLY A 68 -15.32 11.67 7.20
CA GLY A 68 -14.77 13.03 7.09
C GLY A 68 -13.28 13.07 6.72
N PHE A 69 -12.71 11.97 6.20
CA PHE A 69 -11.32 11.90 5.78
C PHE A 69 -11.21 11.85 4.25
N PRO A 70 -10.13 12.37 3.66
CA PRO A 70 -9.83 12.09 2.26
C PRO A 70 -9.52 10.59 2.06
N PRO A 71 -9.54 10.11 0.81
CA PRO A 71 -9.30 8.69 0.52
C PRO A 71 -7.93 8.19 1.01
N ASP A 72 -6.92 9.06 0.99
CA ASP A 72 -5.56 8.82 1.47
C ASP A 72 -4.98 10.10 2.10
N MET A 73 -4.36 9.99 3.27
CA MET A 73 -3.67 11.10 3.97
C MET A 73 -2.18 10.85 4.14
N ARG A 74 -1.62 9.81 3.50
CA ARG A 74 -0.23 9.44 3.70
C ARG A 74 0.69 10.46 3.03
N ASP A 75 1.70 10.89 3.78
CA ASP A 75 2.83 11.64 3.27
C ASP A 75 4.06 10.73 3.19
N PHE A 76 4.77 10.74 2.08
CA PHE A 76 5.89 9.83 1.85
C PHE A 76 7.27 10.48 2.03
N GLY A 77 7.34 11.78 2.33
CA GLY A 77 8.60 12.53 2.41
C GLY A 77 9.56 11.96 3.46
N VAL A 78 9.06 11.66 4.65
CA VAL A 78 9.87 11.01 5.72
C VAL A 78 10.43 9.66 5.26
N GLY A 79 9.68 8.93 4.42
CA GLY A 79 10.16 7.67 3.83
C GLY A 79 11.35 7.89 2.90
N ALA A 80 11.32 8.96 2.10
CA ALA A 80 12.43 9.34 1.22
C ALA A 80 13.68 9.74 2.03
N GLU A 81 13.51 10.54 3.08
CA GLU A 81 14.60 10.94 3.98
C GLU A 81 15.29 9.72 4.64
N ILE A 82 14.49 8.75 5.12
CA ILE A 82 15.04 7.51 5.70
C ILE A 82 15.85 6.73 4.67
N LEU A 83 15.34 6.57 3.44
CA LEU A 83 16.06 5.86 2.38
C LEU A 83 17.39 6.55 2.05
N TYR A 84 17.41 7.88 2.03
CA TYR A 84 18.62 8.66 1.82
C TYR A 84 19.64 8.48 2.93
N ASP A 85 19.20 8.56 4.19
CA ASP A 85 20.05 8.40 5.38
C ASP A 85 20.67 7.00 5.45
N LEU A 86 19.93 5.97 5.03
CA LEU A 86 20.43 4.60 4.85
C LEU A 86 21.49 4.45 3.74
N GLY A 87 21.79 5.51 3.00
CA GLY A 87 22.79 5.51 1.93
C GLY A 87 22.26 4.98 0.59
N LEU A 88 20.96 4.71 0.45
CA LEU A 88 20.37 4.27 -0.80
C LEU A 88 20.27 5.45 -1.78
N ARG A 89 20.60 5.23 -3.05
CA ARG A 89 20.56 6.26 -4.09
C ARG A 89 19.83 5.77 -5.34
N LYS A 90 20.20 4.60 -5.86
CA LYS A 90 19.51 3.94 -6.97
C LYS A 90 18.65 2.80 -6.42
N ILE A 91 17.34 2.88 -6.61
CA ILE A 91 16.39 1.98 -5.93
C ILE A 91 15.48 1.30 -6.94
N ARG A 92 15.40 -0.03 -6.86
CA ARG A 92 14.30 -0.83 -7.43
C ARG A 92 13.17 -0.83 -6.40
N PHE A 93 12.06 -0.17 -6.71
CA PHE A 93 11.05 0.12 -5.70
C PHE A 93 9.87 -0.85 -5.77
N LEU A 94 9.66 -1.61 -4.69
CA LEU A 94 8.56 -2.56 -4.59
C LEU A 94 7.24 -1.82 -4.34
N THR A 95 6.40 -1.65 -5.37
CA THR A 95 5.09 -0.98 -5.24
C THR A 95 4.15 -1.31 -6.39
N ASN A 96 2.86 -1.39 -6.08
CA ASN A 96 1.76 -1.39 -7.07
C ASN A 96 1.04 -0.03 -7.11
N ASN A 97 1.46 0.93 -6.29
CA ASN A 97 0.86 2.26 -6.22
C ASN A 97 1.79 3.29 -6.89
N PRO A 98 1.43 3.82 -8.07
CA PRO A 98 2.19 4.88 -8.74
C PRO A 98 2.32 6.16 -7.91
N GLU A 99 1.30 6.55 -7.16
CA GLU A 99 1.35 7.75 -6.30
C GLU A 99 2.39 7.60 -5.20
N LYS A 100 2.60 6.38 -4.68
CA LYS A 100 3.66 6.10 -3.70
C LYS A 100 5.04 6.28 -4.32
N ALA A 101 5.23 5.86 -5.57
CA ALA A 101 6.49 6.07 -6.29
C ALA A 101 6.71 7.57 -6.54
N GLN A 102 5.68 8.29 -6.97
CA GLN A 102 5.75 9.75 -7.14
C GLN A 102 6.03 10.47 -5.82
N GLY A 103 5.46 10.03 -4.71
CA GLY A 103 5.69 10.63 -3.39
C GLY A 103 7.12 10.45 -2.86
N ILE A 104 7.84 9.41 -3.30
CA ILE A 104 9.23 9.16 -2.88
C ILE A 104 10.25 9.71 -3.88
N PHE A 105 9.99 9.53 -5.18
CA PHE A 105 10.93 9.81 -6.27
C PHE A 105 10.50 10.97 -7.17
N GLY A 106 9.41 11.66 -6.82
CA GLY A 106 8.97 12.86 -7.53
C GLY A 106 10.01 13.96 -7.48
N LEU A 107 9.87 14.94 -8.38
CA LEU A 107 10.88 15.97 -8.66
C LEU A 107 11.38 16.71 -7.41
N SER A 108 10.50 16.98 -6.43
CA SER A 108 10.88 17.62 -5.16
C SER A 108 11.88 16.78 -4.36
N HIS A 109 11.62 15.48 -4.18
CA HIS A 109 12.47 14.60 -3.38
C HIS A 109 13.69 14.06 -4.14
N ALA A 110 13.56 13.81 -5.44
CA ALA A 110 14.67 13.34 -6.27
C ALA A 110 15.79 14.41 -6.38
N ALA A 111 15.42 15.69 -6.49
CA ALA A 111 16.39 16.78 -6.54
C ALA A 111 17.01 17.09 -5.18
N GLU A 112 16.23 17.01 -4.09
CA GLU A 112 16.68 17.35 -2.73
C GLU A 112 17.48 16.20 -2.07
N HIS A 113 17.12 14.95 -2.35
CA HIS A 113 17.73 13.78 -1.72
C HIS A 113 18.53 12.91 -2.71
N GLY A 114 18.58 13.22 -4.00
CA GLY A 114 19.37 12.41 -4.95
C GLY A 114 18.96 10.93 -5.00
N LEU A 115 17.68 10.64 -4.78
CA LEU A 115 17.08 9.33 -4.96
C LEU A 115 16.67 9.15 -6.43
N GLU A 116 17.08 8.04 -7.03
CA GLU A 116 16.81 7.64 -8.40
C GLU A 116 15.99 6.34 -8.39
N LEU A 117 14.80 6.40 -8.99
CA LEU A 117 13.99 5.22 -9.25
C LEU A 117 14.54 4.50 -10.48
N VAL A 118 15.10 3.31 -10.28
CA VAL A 118 15.62 2.47 -11.38
C VAL A 118 14.46 1.78 -12.11
N GLU A 119 13.55 1.19 -11.34
CA GLU A 119 12.31 0.59 -11.83
C GLU A 119 11.32 0.40 -10.67
N THR A 120 10.04 0.24 -11.00
CA THR A 120 9.03 -0.26 -10.07
C THR A 120 8.85 -1.75 -10.26
N VAL A 121 8.97 -2.52 -9.18
CA VAL A 121 8.73 -3.96 -9.19
C VAL A 121 7.37 -4.21 -8.51
N PRO A 122 6.41 -4.84 -9.20
CA PRO A 122 5.09 -5.10 -8.62
C PRO A 122 5.18 -6.16 -7.53
N LEU A 123 4.32 -6.02 -6.51
CA LEU A 123 4.10 -7.02 -5.46
C LEU A 123 2.73 -7.66 -5.65
N SER A 124 2.65 -8.69 -6.48
CA SER A 124 1.38 -9.38 -6.71
C SER A 124 1.07 -10.33 -5.56
N THR A 125 -0.17 -10.28 -5.09
CA THR A 125 -0.72 -11.15 -4.04
C THR A 125 -1.98 -11.80 -4.56
N GLU A 126 -2.22 -13.06 -4.23
CA GLU A 126 -3.42 -13.75 -4.71
C GLU A 126 -4.68 -13.20 -4.00
N PRO A 127 -5.71 -12.79 -4.76
CA PRO A 127 -6.99 -12.40 -4.17
C PRO A 127 -7.63 -13.57 -3.41
N ASN A 128 -8.34 -13.26 -2.33
CA ASN A 128 -9.19 -14.19 -1.62
C ASN A 128 -10.61 -13.62 -1.47
N GLU A 129 -11.55 -14.44 -0.99
CA GLU A 129 -12.96 -14.06 -0.82
C GLU A 129 -13.17 -12.85 0.11
N HIS A 130 -12.24 -12.56 1.03
CA HIS A 130 -12.34 -11.46 1.99
C HIS A 130 -11.70 -10.15 1.52
N ASN A 131 -10.77 -10.19 0.56
CA ASN A 131 -10.05 -8.99 0.10
C ASN A 131 -10.29 -8.62 -1.37
N VAL A 132 -10.97 -9.45 -2.17
CA VAL A 132 -11.20 -9.17 -3.60
C VAL A 132 -11.76 -7.77 -3.83
N ARG A 133 -12.81 -7.39 -3.10
CA ARG A 133 -13.45 -6.07 -3.22
C ARG A 133 -12.51 -4.93 -2.82
N TYR A 134 -11.65 -5.16 -1.84
CA TYR A 134 -10.64 -4.20 -1.41
C TYR A 134 -9.55 -4.01 -2.49
N LEU A 135 -9.12 -5.09 -3.14
CA LEU A 135 -8.17 -5.05 -4.25
C LEU A 135 -8.78 -4.39 -5.51
N GLU A 136 -10.03 -4.71 -5.85
CA GLU A 136 -10.80 -4.04 -6.91
C GLU A 136 -10.90 -2.54 -6.65
N THR A 137 -11.25 -2.13 -5.43
CA THR A 137 -11.30 -0.70 -5.05
C THR A 137 -9.95 -0.01 -5.25
N LYS A 138 -8.85 -0.68 -4.88
CA LYS A 138 -7.50 -0.12 -5.08
C LYS A 138 -7.17 0.08 -6.56
N ARG A 139 -7.53 -0.87 -7.41
CA ARG A 139 -7.34 -0.80 -8.86
C ARG A 139 -8.22 0.28 -9.48
N ASP A 140 -9.52 0.19 -9.25
CA ASP A 140 -10.55 0.94 -10.01
C ASP A 140 -10.72 2.37 -9.50
N LYS A 141 -10.53 2.60 -8.20
CA LYS A 141 -10.78 3.93 -7.57
C LYS A 141 -9.52 4.61 -7.04
N MET A 142 -8.40 3.90 -6.88
CA MET A 142 -7.17 4.44 -6.28
C MET A 142 -5.93 4.26 -7.18
N GLY A 143 -6.13 3.97 -8.47
CA GLY A 143 -5.07 3.98 -9.47
C GLY A 143 -3.95 2.94 -9.26
N HIS A 144 -4.17 1.90 -8.46
CA HIS A 144 -3.15 0.86 -8.27
C HIS A 144 -3.06 -0.03 -9.51
N THR A 145 -1.84 -0.33 -9.93
CA THR A 145 -1.56 -1.29 -11.00
C THR A 145 -1.58 -2.70 -10.42
N LEU A 146 -2.74 -3.35 -10.47
CA LEU A 146 -2.95 -4.71 -9.95
C LEU A 146 -3.54 -5.60 -11.03
N GLU A 147 -2.92 -6.75 -11.25
CA GLU A 147 -3.49 -7.85 -12.03
C GLU A 147 -4.26 -8.76 -11.08
N LEU A 148 -5.60 -8.72 -11.15
CA LEU A 148 -6.45 -9.58 -10.35
C LEU A 148 -6.74 -10.85 -11.15
N THR A 149 -5.85 -11.82 -11.09
CA THR A 149 -6.09 -13.16 -11.65
C THR A 149 -6.77 -14.02 -10.57
N GLY A 150 -7.90 -14.66 -10.91
CA GLY A 150 -8.48 -15.71 -10.06
C GLY A 150 -9.90 -15.54 -9.52
N THR A 151 -10.72 -14.62 -10.02
CA THR A 151 -12.17 -14.71 -9.77
C THR A 151 -12.91 -15.05 -11.05
N ASP A 152 -13.12 -16.35 -11.29
CA ASP A 152 -14.35 -16.76 -11.94
C ASP A 152 -15.48 -16.20 -11.08
N ARG A 153 -16.09 -15.11 -11.54
CA ARG A 153 -17.42 -14.76 -11.06
C ARG A 153 -18.31 -15.87 -11.60
N GLY A 154 -18.57 -16.88 -10.77
CA GLY A 154 -19.67 -17.78 -11.01
C GLY A 154 -20.93 -16.95 -11.11
N ASP A 155 -21.38 -16.73 -12.34
CA ASP A 155 -22.71 -16.20 -12.64
C ASP A 155 -23.73 -17.14 -11.98
N VAL A 156 -24.44 -16.62 -10.96
CA VAL A 156 -25.72 -17.15 -10.47
C VAL A 156 -26.70 -16.00 -10.32
#